data_AF-A0A369L027-F1
#
_entry.id   AF-A0A369L027-F1
#
_cell.length_a   1.000
_cell.length_b   1.000
_cell.length_c   1.000
_cell.angle_alpha   90.00
_cell.angle_beta   90.00
_cell.angle_gamma   90.00
#
_symmetry.space_group_name_H-M   'P 1'
#
loop_
_entity.id
_entity.type
_entity.pdbx_description
1 polymer ?
#
loop_
_entity_poly.entity_id
_entity_poly.type
_entity_poly.pdbx_seq_one_letter_code
_entity_poly.pdbx_strand_id
1 'polypeptide(L)'
;MKHLLSLTHPIQLVGGLTIWSIWFVAIYGGLSVACAVAPPDPLRDMWTGINLAVGLATLGAMALLLLLSWAAVLAARRTSVRRECYFGNVSAGIYLFSAGATLFVGYPVIFLPPCL
;
A
#
# COMPACT_ATOMS: atom_id res chain seq x y z
N MET A 1 -15.50 -18.69 3.32
CA MET A 1 -14.46 -17.80 2.76
C MET A 1 -15.02 -16.66 1.91
N LYS A 2 -15.94 -16.89 0.96
CA LYS A 2 -16.50 -15.83 0.07
C LYS A 2 -17.11 -14.61 0.80
N HIS A 3 -17.67 -14.81 2.00
CA HIS A 3 -18.26 -13.73 2.80
C HIS A 3 -17.23 -12.73 3.36
N LEU A 4 -16.01 -13.18 3.66
CA LEU A 4 -14.94 -12.33 4.23
C LEU A 4 -14.35 -11.37 3.18
N LEU A 5 -14.41 -11.77 1.90
CA LEU A 5 -13.97 -10.96 0.76
C LEU A 5 -15.01 -9.91 0.34
N SER A 6 -16.19 -9.89 0.97
CA SER A 6 -17.13 -8.80 0.73
C SER A 6 -16.54 -7.47 1.21
N LEU A 7 -16.58 -6.45 0.35
CA LEU A 7 -16.07 -5.12 0.65
C LEU A 7 -16.91 -4.36 1.70
N THR A 8 -18.08 -4.89 2.06
CA THR A 8 -18.92 -4.40 3.15
C THR A 8 -18.72 -5.17 4.45
N HIS A 9 -17.84 -6.18 4.47
CA HIS A 9 -17.56 -6.97 5.66
C HIS A 9 -16.72 -6.17 6.68
N PRO A 10 -16.97 -6.30 7.99
CA PRO A 10 -16.20 -5.60 9.03
C PRO A 10 -14.68 -5.81 8.98
N ILE A 11 -14.23 -6.95 8.45
CA ILE A 11 -12.79 -7.26 8.31
C ILE A 11 -12.05 -6.25 7.41
N GLN A 12 -12.77 -5.58 6.51
CA GLN A 12 -12.20 -4.58 5.61
C GLN A 12 -11.73 -3.32 6.36
N LEU A 13 -12.20 -3.11 7.61
CA LEU A 13 -11.75 -2.02 8.47
C LEU A 13 -10.26 -2.12 8.82
N VAL A 14 -9.69 -3.32 8.84
CA VAL A 14 -8.24 -3.51 9.08
C VAL A 14 -7.48 -3.81 7.79
N GLY A 15 -8.18 -3.98 6.66
CA GLY A 15 -7.59 -4.39 5.39
C GLY A 15 -6.55 -3.40 4.86
N GLY A 16 -6.88 -2.10 4.84
CA GLY A 16 -5.96 -1.07 4.33
C GLY A 16 -4.68 -0.99 5.14
N LEU A 17 -4.80 -0.96 6.47
CA LEU A 17 -3.65 -0.95 7.37
C LEU A 17 -2.80 -2.22 7.22
N THR A 18 -3.45 -3.39 7.08
CA THR A 18 -2.73 -4.67 6.92
C THR A 18 -1.91 -4.70 5.64
N ILE A 19 -2.51 -4.30 4.51
CA ILE A 19 -1.81 -4.24 3.21
C ILE A 19 -0.65 -3.25 3.29
N TRP A 20 -0.88 -2.07 3.87
CA TRP A 20 0.17 -1.08 4.08
C TRP A 20 1.31 -1.60 4.96
N SER A 21 1.01 -2.29 6.07
CA SER A 21 2.02 -2.87 6.95
C SER A 21 2.85 -3.96 6.24
N ILE A 22 2.21 -4.82 5.45
CA ILE A 22 2.93 -5.83 4.65
C ILE A 22 3.88 -5.15 3.67
N TRP A 23 3.40 -4.15 2.94
CA TRP A 23 4.23 -3.37 2.03
C TRP A 23 5.39 -2.67 2.78
N PHE A 24 5.11 -2.03 3.91
CA PHE A 24 6.10 -1.32 4.72
C PHE A 24 7.23 -2.25 5.16
N VAL A 25 6.90 -3.41 5.73
CA VAL A 25 7.88 -4.43 6.14
C VAL A 25 8.68 -4.93 4.94
N ALA A 26 8.02 -5.18 3.81
CA ALA A 26 8.68 -5.65 2.59
C ALA A 26 9.67 -4.63 2.04
N ILE A 27 9.33 -3.34 2.02
CA ILE A 27 10.23 -2.29 1.53
C ILE A 27 11.41 -2.10 2.46
N TYR A 28 11.19 -1.89 3.76
CA TYR A 28 12.30 -1.64 4.69
C TYR A 28 13.20 -2.86 4.88
N GLY A 29 12.61 -4.04 5.08
CA GLY A 29 13.36 -5.28 5.20
C GLY A 29 14.07 -5.66 3.90
N GLY A 30 13.38 -5.51 2.77
CA GLY A 30 13.95 -5.76 1.44
C GLY A 30 15.10 -4.82 1.12
N LEU A 31 14.99 -3.54 1.47
CA LEU A 31 16.05 -2.55 1.32
C LEU A 31 17.28 -2.91 2.16
N SER A 32 17.10 -3.28 3.43
CA SER A 32 18.20 -3.73 4.30
C SER A 32 18.95 -4.92 3.72
N VAL A 33 18.23 -5.93 3.21
CA VAL A 33 18.84 -7.11 2.59
C VAL A 33 19.52 -6.75 1.26
N ALA A 34 18.87 -5.96 0.42
CA ALA A 34 19.42 -5.55 -0.88
C ALA A 34 20.72 -4.76 -0.72
N CYS A 35 20.75 -3.82 0.24
CA CYS A 35 21.95 -3.04 0.55
C CYS A 35 23.09 -3.89 1.11
N ALA A 36 22.79 -4.93 1.90
CA ALA A 36 23.81 -5.81 2.45
C ALA A 36 24.40 -6.79 1.41
N VAL A 37 23.58 -7.28 0.48
CA VAL A 37 23.97 -8.35 -0.46
C VAL A 37 24.48 -7.78 -1.79
N ALA A 38 23.90 -6.68 -2.26
CA ALA A 38 24.21 -6.07 -3.56
C ALA A 38 24.21 -4.54 -3.44
N PRO A 39 25.15 -3.95 -2.66
CA PRO A 39 25.24 -2.51 -2.52
C PRO A 39 25.47 -1.86 -3.89
N PRO A 40 24.69 -0.83 -4.25
CA PRO A 40 24.93 -0.07 -5.46
C PRO A 40 26.25 0.72 -5.35
N ASP A 41 26.81 1.05 -6.50
CA ASP A 41 28.00 1.90 -6.59
C ASP A 41 27.77 3.22 -5.82
N PRO A 42 28.64 3.63 -4.87
CA PRO A 42 28.48 4.87 -4.10
C PRO A 42 28.41 6.13 -4.96
N LEU A 43 28.90 6.07 -6.20
CA LEU A 43 28.89 7.17 -7.16
C LEU A 43 27.63 7.19 -8.05
N ARG A 44 26.74 6.19 -7.93
CA ARG A 44 25.48 6.15 -8.68
C ARG A 44 24.43 7.02 -8.00
N ASP A 45 23.86 7.93 -8.78
CA ASP A 45 22.65 8.69 -8.43
C ASP A 45 21.43 7.78 -8.18
N MET A 46 20.29 8.39 -7.85
CA MET A 46 18.97 7.78 -7.56
C MET A 46 18.46 6.69 -8.55
N TRP A 47 19.09 6.50 -9.70
CA TRP A 47 18.71 5.52 -10.73
C TRP A 47 19.38 4.15 -10.51
N THR A 48 19.00 3.49 -9.42
CA THR A 48 19.43 2.11 -9.12
C THR A 48 18.30 1.11 -9.36
N GLY A 49 18.64 -0.17 -9.60
CA GLY A 49 17.64 -1.23 -9.68
C GLY A 49 16.82 -1.38 -8.40
N ILE A 50 17.41 -1.04 -7.25
CA ILE A 50 16.75 -1.01 -5.93
C ILE A 50 15.67 0.08 -5.92
N ASN A 51 16.01 1.32 -6.30
CA ASN A 51 15.06 2.43 -6.33
C ASN A 51 13.94 2.19 -7.34
N LEU A 52 14.25 1.58 -8.50
CA LEU A 52 13.23 1.17 -9.47
C LEU A 52 12.27 0.11 -8.89
N ALA A 53 12.81 -0.92 -8.24
CA ALA A 53 11.99 -1.97 -7.62
C ALA A 53 11.11 -1.42 -6.50
N VAL A 54 11.66 -0.57 -5.62
CA VAL A 54 10.91 0.13 -4.57
C VAL A 54 9.83 1.02 -5.19
N GLY A 55 10.17 1.78 -6.24
CA GLY A 55 9.22 2.63 -6.95
C GLY A 55 8.04 1.86 -7.51
N LEU A 56 8.30 0.75 -8.22
CA LEU A 56 7.25 -0.12 -8.77
C LEU A 56 6.40 -0.76 -7.67
N ALA A 57 7.02 -1.25 -6.59
CA ALA A 57 6.29 -1.82 -5.46
C ALA A 57 5.41 -0.78 -4.75
N THR A 58 5.91 0.45 -4.58
CA THR A 58 5.17 1.58 -4.02
C THR A 58 3.97 1.94 -4.88
N LEU A 59 4.18 2.10 -6.20
CA LEU A 59 3.11 2.42 -7.14
C LEU A 59 2.07 1.29 -7.22
N GLY A 60 2.51 0.03 -7.21
CA GLY A 60 1.64 -1.14 -7.19
C GLY A 60 0.76 -1.21 -5.94
N ALA A 61 1.36 -1.02 -4.75
CA ALA A 61 0.63 -1.00 -3.49
C ALA A 61 -0.36 0.17 -3.42
N MET A 62 0.06 1.37 -3.84
CA MET A 62 -0.83 2.53 -3.95
C MET A 62 -2.01 2.25 -4.89
N ALA A 63 -1.74 1.74 -6.10
CA ALA A 63 -2.79 1.46 -7.08
C ALA A 63 -3.79 0.43 -6.54
N LEU A 64 -3.31 -0.64 -5.91
CA LEU A 64 -4.16 -1.62 -5.25
C LEU A 64 -5.05 -0.98 -4.17
N LEU A 65 -4.48 -0.16 -3.29
CA LEU A 65 -5.22 0.50 -2.22
C LEU A 65 -6.28 1.48 -2.77
N LEU A 66 -5.96 2.23 -3.82
CA LEU A 66 -6.92 3.12 -4.49
C LEU A 66 -8.05 2.33 -5.17
N LEU A 67 -7.73 1.22 -5.84
CA LEU A 67 -8.74 0.34 -6.43
C LEU A 67 -9.66 -0.26 -5.36
N LEU A 68 -9.12 -0.69 -4.22
CA LEU A 68 -9.91 -1.20 -3.10
C LEU A 68 -10.76 -0.10 -2.46
N SER A 69 -10.22 1.11 -2.31
CA SER A 69 -10.97 2.27 -1.83
C SER A 69 -12.17 2.56 -2.74
N TRP A 70 -11.93 2.64 -4.05
CA TRP A 70 -12.97 2.84 -5.05
C TRP A 70 -14.02 1.72 -5.03
N ALA A 71 -13.58 0.46 -5.00
CA ALA A 71 -14.46 -0.68 -4.98
C ALA A 71 -15.32 -0.71 -3.70
N ALA A 72 -14.77 -0.31 -2.56
CA ALA A 72 -15.49 -0.22 -1.30
C ALA A 72 -16.57 0.87 -1.31
N VAL A 73 -16.30 2.04 -1.92
CA VAL A 73 -17.33 3.08 -2.17
C VAL A 73 -18.42 2.53 -3.08
N LEU A 74 -18.06 1.84 -4.16
CA LEU A 74 -19.04 1.28 -5.08
C LEU A 74 -19.92 0.21 -4.41
N ALA A 75 -19.33 -0.64 -3.57
CA ALA A 75 -20.06 -1.64 -2.79
C ALA A 75 -21.00 -0.99 -1.77
N ALA A 76 -20.54 0.06 -1.06
CA ALA A 76 -21.35 0.81 -0.11
C ALA A 76 -22.56 1.49 -0.76
N ARG A 77 -22.44 1.92 -2.03
CA ARG A 77 -23.54 2.52 -2.81
C ARG A 77 -24.57 1.51 -3.31
N ARG A 78 -24.19 0.23 -3.44
CA ARG A 78 -25.04 -0.84 -3.99
C ARG A 78 -25.86 -1.56 -2.93
N THR A 79 -25.50 -1.44 -1.66
CA THR A 79 -26.26 -2.03 -0.55
C THR A 79 -27.29 -1.04 -0.01
N SER A 80 -28.47 -1.55 0.34
CA SER A 80 -29.53 -0.80 1.04
C SER A 80 -29.40 -0.93 2.56
N VAL A 81 -28.52 -1.81 3.05
CA VAL A 81 -28.33 -2.09 4.47
C VAL A 81 -27.38 -1.05 5.06
N ARG A 82 -27.91 -0.18 5.93
CA ARG A 82 -27.15 0.94 6.55
C ARG A 82 -25.84 0.52 7.21
N ARG A 83 -25.81 -0.66 7.86
CA ARG A 83 -24.60 -1.21 8.49
C ARG A 83 -23.51 -1.53 7.46
N GLU A 84 -23.89 -2.10 6.32
CA GLU A 84 -22.96 -2.44 5.24
C GLU A 84 -22.44 -1.19 4.53
N CYS A 85 -23.29 -0.17 4.34
CA CYS A 85 -22.86 1.14 3.84
C CYS A 85 -21.79 1.76 4.74
N TYR A 86 -21.98 1.69 6.08
CA TYR A 86 -21.03 2.22 7.04
C TYR A 86 -19.67 1.51 6.92
N PHE A 87 -19.66 0.18 6.96
CA PHE A 87 -18.40 -0.57 6.84
C PHE A 87 -17.71 -0.34 5.51
N GLY A 88 -18.45 -0.30 4.39
CA GLY A 88 -17.87 -0.01 3.08
C GLY A 88 -17.25 1.40 3.00
N ASN A 89 -17.95 2.44 3.47
CA ASN A 89 -17.44 3.82 3.43
C ASN A 89 -16.25 4.04 4.37
N VAL A 90 -16.28 3.50 5.59
CA VAL A 90 -15.16 3.63 6.55
C VAL A 90 -13.94 2.87 6.02
N SER A 91 -14.13 1.65 5.50
CA SER A 91 -13.04 0.88 4.90
C SER A 91 -12.46 1.60 3.68
N ALA A 92 -13.29 2.24 2.85
CA ALA A 92 -12.80 3.04 1.73
C ALA A 92 -11.90 4.20 2.17
N GLY A 93 -12.26 4.88 3.26
CA GLY A 93 -11.43 5.92 3.88
C GLY A 93 -10.10 5.38 4.38
N ILE A 94 -10.11 4.21 5.02
CA ILE A 94 -8.89 3.55 5.53
C ILE A 94 -7.98 3.12 4.38
N TYR A 95 -8.52 2.57 3.29
CA TYR A 95 -7.76 2.26 2.08
C TYR A 95 -7.13 3.50 1.45
N LEU A 96 -7.88 4.61 1.37
CA LEU A 96 -7.38 5.87 0.83
C LEU A 96 -6.27 6.46 1.72
N PHE A 97 -6.47 6.48 3.03
CA PHE A 97 -5.46 6.93 4.00
C PHE A 97 -4.18 6.09 3.87
N SER A 98 -4.32 4.77 3.77
CA SER A 98 -3.21 3.84 3.58
C SER A 98 -2.47 4.09 2.26
N ALA A 99 -3.18 4.42 1.18
CA ALA A 99 -2.56 4.80 -0.09
C ALA A 99 -1.73 6.09 0.05
N GLY A 100 -2.28 7.10 0.75
CA GLY A 100 -1.55 8.33 1.07
C GLY A 100 -0.30 8.07 1.90
N ALA A 101 -0.40 7.22 2.93
CA ALA A 101 0.73 6.82 3.76
C ALA A 101 1.80 6.06 2.94
N THR A 102 1.38 5.20 2.01
CA THR A 102 2.28 4.48 1.09
C THR A 102 3.10 5.46 0.26
N LEU A 103 2.44 6.47 -0.32
CA LEU A 103 3.13 7.51 -1.08
C LEU A 103 4.05 8.35 -0.21
N PHE A 104 3.58 8.77 0.96
CA PHE A 104 4.35 9.60 1.88
C PHE A 104 5.64 8.91 2.33
N VAL A 105 5.58 7.61 2.62
CA VAL A 105 6.75 6.81 3.00
C VAL A 105 7.60 6.44 1.78
N GLY A 106 6.99 6.06 0.66
CA GLY A 106 7.71 5.62 -0.53
C GLY A 106 8.44 6.76 -1.25
N TYR A 107 7.91 7.98 -1.20
CA TYR A 107 8.51 9.16 -1.85
C TYR A 107 9.98 9.37 -1.44
N PRO A 108 10.35 9.55 -0.17
CA PRO A 108 11.75 9.74 0.21
C PRO A 108 12.63 8.52 -0.13
N VAL A 109 12.09 7.30 -0.04
CA VAL A 109 12.88 6.07 -0.32
C VAL A 109 13.26 5.98 -1.81
N ILE A 110 12.46 6.52 -2.71
CA ILE A 110 12.74 6.52 -4.16
C ILE A 110 13.78 7.61 -4.53
N PHE A 111 13.73 8.78 -3.87
CA PHE A 111 14.54 9.94 -4.23
C PHE A 111 15.87 10.03 -3.48
N LEU A 112 16.04 9.27 -2.40
CA LEU A 112 17.30 9.18 -1.67
C LEU A 112 18.19 8.03 -2.21
N PRO A 113 19.52 8.10 -1.99
CA PRO A 113 20.38 6.94 -2.16
C PRO A 113 19.84 5.78 -1.30
N PRO A 114 19.67 4.57 -1.87
CA PRO A 114 19.02 3.45 -1.18
C PRO A 114 19.80 2.93 0.03
N CYS A 115 21.12 3.09 0.01
CA CYS A 115 22.04 2.56 1.02
C CYS A 115 22.88 3.73 1.55
N LEU A 116 22.38 4.37 2.61
CA LEU A 116 23.13 5.33 3.41
C LEU A 116 23.99 4.60 4.45
#